data_AF-A0A8X8Z5D8-F1
#
_entry.id   AF-A0A8X8Z5D8-F1
#
_cell.length_a   1.000
_cell.length_b   1.000
_cell.length_c   1.000
_cell.angle_alpha   90.00
_cell.angle_beta   90.00
_cell.angle_gamma   90.00
#
_symmetry.space_group_name_H-M   'P 1'
#
loop_
_entity.id
_entity.type
_entity.pdbx_description
1 polymer ?
#
loop_
_entity_poly.entity_id
_entity_poly.type
_entity_poly.pdbx_seq_one_letter_code
_entity_poly.pdbx_strand_id
1 'polypeptide(L)'
;MCIYASSDSFISFTADQVIKDLDGPFAFVLYDTKVGTVFTALGSNGGVKLYWGIAADGSVVISDDLDVIKAGCAKSFAPFPTGCIFHSEAGLMSFEHPMHKLRAMPRVDSEGVICGANFKVDLYSRVNSIPRVGSETNWVDWASHQS
;
A
#
# COMPACT_ATOMS: atom_id res chain seq x y z
N MET A 1 14.07 -8.53 5.97
CA MET A 1 14.22 -7.40 6.91
C MET A 1 13.34 -7.70 8.11
N CYS A 2 13.91 -8.28 9.16
CA CYS A 2 13.20 -8.43 10.43
C CYS A 2 13.18 -7.06 11.06
N ILE A 3 12.03 -6.39 11.09
CA ILE A 3 11.85 -5.24 11.97
C ILE A 3 11.79 -5.86 13.37
N TYR A 4 12.94 -5.94 14.05
CA TYR A 4 12.98 -6.37 15.44
C TYR A 4 12.18 -5.34 16.25
N ALA A 5 11.00 -5.73 16.71
CA ALA A 5 10.36 -5.03 17.81
C ALA A 5 11.16 -5.36 19.07
N SER A 6 11.98 -4.41 19.52
CA SER A 6 12.58 -4.47 20.85
C SER A 6 11.44 -4.50 21.88
N SER A 7 11.48 -5.48 22.78
CA SER A 7 10.41 -5.82 23.72
C SER A 7 10.16 -4.79 24.84
N ASP A 8 10.67 -3.56 24.73
CA ASP A 8 10.63 -2.57 25.81
C ASP A 8 9.99 -1.22 25.45
N SER A 9 9.15 -1.13 24.41
CA SER A 9 8.34 0.08 24.17
C SER A 9 7.06 -0.24 23.39
N PHE A 10 5.91 0.03 24.02
CA PHE A 10 4.53 -0.17 23.54
C PHE A 10 4.12 0.74 22.35
N ILE A 11 5.00 1.01 21.38
CA ILE A 11 4.66 1.79 20.19
C ILE A 11 4.55 0.82 19.01
N SER A 12 3.31 0.42 18.68
CA SER A 12 3.02 -0.25 17.42
C SER A 12 3.18 0.77 16.29
N PHE A 13 4.30 0.74 15.58
CA PHE A 13 4.45 1.50 14.35
C PHE A 13 3.58 0.86 13.26
N THR A 14 2.68 1.63 12.68
CA THR A 14 1.96 1.18 11.48
C THR A 14 2.91 1.23 10.29
N ALA A 15 2.71 0.37 9.28
CA ALA A 15 3.61 0.31 8.12
C ALA A 15 3.74 1.68 7.42
N ASP A 16 2.68 2.49 7.37
CA ASP A 16 2.74 3.84 6.81
C ASP A 16 3.63 4.82 7.61
N GLN A 17 3.80 4.62 8.93
CA GLN A 17 4.71 5.43 9.74
C GLN A 17 6.16 5.11 9.42
N VAL A 18 6.52 3.82 9.42
CA VAL A 18 7.90 3.38 9.12
C VAL A 18 8.30 3.79 7.69
N ILE A 19 7.39 3.66 6.73
CA ILE A 19 7.68 3.97 5.32
C ILE A 19 7.88 5.47 5.10
N LYS A 20 7.20 6.34 5.85
CA LYS A 20 7.39 7.80 5.78
C LYS A 20 8.76 8.25 6.30
N ASP A 21 9.32 7.52 7.25
CA ASP A 21 10.60 7.86 7.87
C ASP A 21 11.80 7.42 7.03
N LEU A 22 11.57 6.69 5.93
CA LEU A 22 12.62 6.35 4.97
C LEU A 22 13.06 7.60 4.19
N ASP A 23 14.32 7.97 4.34
CA ASP A 23 14.92 9.08 3.61
C ASP A 23 15.48 8.63 2.24
N GLY A 24 15.34 9.51 1.25
CA GLY A 24 15.78 9.30 -0.12
C GLY A 24 14.78 8.57 -1.04
N PRO A 25 15.13 8.40 -2.34
CA PRO A 25 14.30 7.65 -3.28
C PRO A 25 14.36 6.14 -3.01
N PHE A 26 13.19 5.49 -2.90
CA PHE A 26 13.13 4.04 -2.67
C PHE A 26 11.98 3.38 -3.44
N ALA A 27 12.18 2.11 -3.77
CA ALA A 27 11.15 1.17 -4.17
C ALA A 27 11.58 -0.23 -3.72
N PHE A 28 10.65 -1.05 -3.21
CA PHE A 28 10.99 -2.42 -2.83
C PHE A 28 9.77 -3.34 -2.80
N VAL A 29 10.04 -4.65 -2.87
CA VAL A 29 9.08 -5.74 -2.71
C VAL A 29 9.58 -6.67 -1.61
N LEU A 30 8.73 -6.98 -0.64
CA LEU A 30 8.96 -7.96 0.41
C LEU A 30 7.97 -9.10 0.24
N TYR A 31 8.46 -10.33 0.30
CA TYR A 31 7.63 -11.52 0.36
C TYR A 31 7.83 -12.22 1.70
N ASP A 32 6.76 -12.38 2.47
CA ASP A 32 6.79 -13.18 3.68
C ASP A 32 6.37 -14.61 3.36
N THR A 33 7.35 -15.51 3.31
CA THR A 33 7.15 -16.95 3.07
C THR A 33 6.27 -17.64 4.11
N LYS A 34 6.14 -17.11 5.33
CA LYS A 34 5.38 -17.76 6.41
C LYS A 34 3.89 -17.61 6.22
N VAL A 35 3.46 -16.42 5.82
CA VAL A 35 2.04 -16.09 5.60
C VAL A 35 1.68 -16.03 4.12
N GLY A 36 2.67 -16.10 3.23
CA GLY A 36 2.48 -16.04 1.78
C GLY A 36 2.05 -14.66 1.29
N THR A 37 2.39 -13.58 2.01
CA THR A 37 1.96 -12.22 1.68
C THR A 37 3.06 -11.41 0.99
N VAL A 38 2.63 -10.49 0.13
CA VAL A 38 3.52 -9.54 -0.55
C VAL A 38 3.25 -8.14 -0.02
N PHE A 39 4.33 -7.43 0.30
CA PHE A 39 4.32 -6.02 0.64
C PHE A 39 5.20 -5.26 -0.35
N THR A 40 4.69 -4.20 -0.96
CA THR A 40 5.41 -3.38 -1.93
C THR A 40 5.26 -1.91 -1.56
N ALA A 41 6.32 -1.12 -1.69
CA ALA A 41 6.27 0.31 -1.45
C ALA A 41 7.07 1.07 -2.52
N LEU A 42 6.56 2.24 -2.89
CA LEU A 42 7.24 3.21 -3.74
C LEU A 42 7.21 4.59 -3.07
N GLY A 43 8.40 5.17 -2.91
CA GLY A 43 8.57 6.51 -2.35
C GLY A 43 7.88 7.60 -3.17
N SER A 44 7.63 8.75 -2.54
CA SER A 44 6.97 9.90 -3.20
C SER A 44 7.93 10.82 -3.96
N ASN A 45 9.23 10.71 -3.68
CA ASN A 45 10.27 11.61 -4.23
C ASN A 45 10.59 11.39 -5.72
N GLY A 46 9.92 10.45 -6.40
CA GLY A 46 9.98 10.28 -7.86
C GLY A 46 11.33 9.85 -8.45
N GLY A 47 12.34 9.59 -7.62
CA GLY A 47 13.69 9.20 -8.07
C GLY A 47 13.87 7.73 -8.44
N VAL A 48 12.89 6.88 -8.13
CA VAL A 48 12.85 5.46 -8.52
C VAL A 48 11.54 5.19 -9.24
N LYS A 49 11.58 4.29 -10.22
CA LYS A 49 10.39 3.83 -10.95
C LYS A 49 10.09 2.40 -10.53
N LEU A 50 8.81 2.11 -10.40
CA LEU A 50 8.32 0.76 -10.21
C LEU A 50 7.07 0.60 -11.06
N TYR A 51 6.92 -0.57 -11.64
CA TYR A 51 5.79 -0.94 -12.49
C TYR A 51 5.19 -2.23 -11.96
N TRP A 52 3.90 -2.39 -12.20
CA TRP A 52 3.17 -3.61 -11.90
C TRP A 52 2.27 -3.99 -13.06
N GLY A 53 1.94 -5.28 -13.17
CA GLY A 53 1.02 -5.77 -14.19
C GLY A 53 0.49 -7.14 -13.86
N ILE A 54 -0.46 -7.59 -14.67
CA ILE A 54 -1.05 -8.93 -14.57
C ILE A 54 -0.58 -9.74 -15.77
N ALA A 55 0.10 -10.85 -15.49
CA ALA A 55 0.51 -11.82 -16.50
C ALA A 55 -0.68 -12.66 -17.01
N ALA A 56 -0.46 -13.42 -18.09
CA ALA A 56 -1.53 -14.19 -18.74
C ALA A 56 -2.13 -15.30 -17.85
N ASP A 57 -1.38 -15.75 -16.85
CA ASP A 57 -1.80 -16.73 -15.83
C ASP A 57 -2.55 -16.09 -14.65
N GLY A 58 -2.71 -14.76 -14.65
CA GLY A 58 -3.32 -14.00 -13.55
C GLY A 58 -2.36 -13.60 -12.44
N SER A 59 -1.08 -13.95 -12.54
CA SER A 59 -0.06 -13.58 -11.56
C SER A 59 0.27 -12.08 -11.62
N VAL A 60 0.58 -11.49 -10.47
CA VAL A 60 1.07 -10.10 -10.38
C VAL A 60 2.58 -10.09 -10.65
N VAL A 61 3.01 -9.25 -11.58
CA VAL A 61 4.42 -9.00 -11.89
C VAL A 61 4.76 -7.59 -11.40
N ILE A 62 5.86 -7.44 -10.65
CA ILE A 62 6.36 -6.15 -10.16
C ILE A 62 7.82 -6.04 -10.54
N SER A 63 8.22 -4.96 -11.21
CA SER A 63 9.59 -4.71 -11.63
C SER A 63 9.83 -3.23 -11.87
N ASP A 64 11.06 -2.77 -11.70
CA ASP A 64 11.55 -1.46 -12.11
C ASP A 64 11.93 -1.43 -13.60
N ASP A 65 12.10 -2.58 -14.24
CA ASP A 65 12.38 -2.73 -15.66
C ASP A 65 11.07 -2.82 -16.47
N LEU A 66 10.87 -1.82 -17.33
CA LEU A 66 9.70 -1.73 -18.19
C LEU A 66 9.64 -2.84 -19.24
N ASP A 67 10.77 -3.32 -19.72
CA ASP A 67 10.82 -4.34 -20.78
C ASP A 67 10.45 -5.73 -20.22
N VAL A 68 10.85 -6.03 -18.98
CA VAL A 68 10.38 -7.22 -18.23
C VAL A 68 8.86 -7.19 -18.08
N ILE A 69 8.30 -6.03 -17.73
CA ILE A 69 6.86 -5.86 -17.55
C ILE A 69 6.10 -6.01 -18.86
N LYS A 70 6.58 -5.42 -19.95
CA LYS A 70 5.97 -5.58 -21.28
C LYS A 70 6.04 -7.03 -21.76
N ALA A 71 7.14 -7.73 -21.50
CA ALA A 71 7.30 -9.13 -21.86
C ALA A 71 6.33 -10.03 -21.07
N GLY A 72 6.16 -9.78 -19.76
CA GLY A 72 5.31 -10.59 -18.88
C GLY A 72 3.82 -10.28 -18.95
N CYS A 73 3.46 -9.00 -19.15
CA CYS A 73 2.07 -8.52 -19.00
C CYS A 73 1.48 -7.96 -20.30
N ALA A 74 2.24 -7.92 -21.40
CA ALA A 74 1.82 -7.33 -22.67
C ALA A 74 1.27 -5.89 -22.50
N LYS A 75 -0.04 -5.69 -22.72
CA LYS A 75 -0.69 -4.38 -22.52
C LYS A 75 -1.17 -4.15 -21.07
N SER A 76 -1.23 -5.20 -20.24
CA SER A 76 -1.84 -5.24 -18.89
C SER A 76 -0.88 -4.84 -17.77
N PHE A 77 -0.30 -3.65 -17.84
CA PHE A 77 0.61 -3.13 -16.81
C PHE A 77 0.41 -1.66 -16.54
N ALA A 78 0.89 -1.10 -15.44
CA ALA A 78 0.87 0.34 -15.17
C ALA A 78 2.12 0.74 -14.36
N PRO A 79 2.45 2.04 -14.27
CA PRO A 79 3.32 2.52 -13.20
C PRO A 79 2.69 2.20 -11.84
N PHE A 80 3.49 1.71 -10.90
CA PHE A 80 3.08 1.62 -9.51
C PHE A 80 2.93 3.05 -8.96
N PRO A 81 1.86 3.37 -8.22
CA PRO A 81 1.60 4.73 -7.79
C PRO A 81 2.62 5.19 -6.74
N THR A 82 3.17 6.39 -6.93
CA THR A 82 4.10 7.02 -5.99
C THR A 82 3.41 7.30 -4.65
N GLY A 83 4.16 7.28 -3.56
CA GLY A 83 3.59 7.59 -2.24
C GLY A 83 2.60 6.51 -1.73
N CYS A 84 2.71 5.29 -2.27
CA CYS A 84 1.79 4.19 -1.97
C CYS A 84 2.49 2.92 -1.49
N ILE A 85 1.71 2.12 -0.75
CA ILE A 85 2.02 0.77 -0.30
C ILE A 85 0.96 -0.17 -0.88
N PHE A 86 1.37 -1.36 -1.29
CA PHE A 86 0.49 -2.47 -1.61
C PHE A 86 0.77 -3.63 -0.65
N HIS A 87 -0.29 -4.16 -0.04
CA HIS A 87 -0.26 -5.39 0.73
C HIS A 87 -1.26 -6.37 0.11
N SER A 88 -0.85 -7.61 -0.16
CA SER A 88 -1.70 -8.57 -0.88
C SER A 88 -3.06 -8.83 -0.22
N GLU A 89 -3.17 -8.67 1.10
CA GLU A 89 -4.45 -8.85 1.83
C GLU A 89 -5.23 -7.55 2.04
N ALA A 90 -4.54 -6.41 2.15
CA ALA A 90 -5.17 -5.13 2.48
C ALA A 90 -5.39 -4.22 1.25
N GLY A 91 -4.78 -4.60 0.12
CA GLY A 91 -4.80 -3.84 -1.12
C GLY A 91 -3.81 -2.68 -1.12
N LEU A 92 -4.12 -1.69 -1.97
CA LEU A 92 -3.30 -0.51 -2.20
C LEU A 92 -3.74 0.65 -1.29
N MET A 93 -2.79 1.31 -0.64
CA MET A 93 -3.02 2.46 0.23
C MET A 93 -1.98 3.56 -0.01
N SER A 94 -2.38 4.83 0.12
CA SER A 94 -1.42 5.94 0.12
C SER A 94 -0.90 6.13 1.54
N PHE A 95 0.42 6.08 1.73
CA PHE A 95 0.98 6.46 3.02
C PHE A 95 0.97 7.98 3.19
N GLU A 96 1.13 8.76 2.12
CA GLU A 96 1.03 10.23 2.19
C GLU A 96 -0.35 10.70 2.65
N HIS A 97 -1.41 10.02 2.19
CA HIS A 97 -2.80 10.35 2.48
C HIS A 97 -3.56 9.14 3.04
N PRO A 98 -3.20 8.64 4.24
CA PRO A 98 -3.68 7.36 4.76
C PRO A 98 -5.18 7.36 5.10
N MET A 99 -5.76 8.56 5.26
CA MET A 99 -7.19 8.74 5.53
C MET A 99 -8.05 8.88 4.26
N HIS A 100 -7.44 8.89 3.07
CA HIS A 100 -8.13 9.11 1.80
C HIS A 100 -8.19 7.84 0.96
N LYS A 101 -9.28 7.65 0.22
CA LYS A 101 -9.43 6.50 -0.67
C LYS A 101 -8.56 6.68 -1.91
N LEU A 102 -8.01 5.57 -2.41
CA LEU A 102 -7.44 5.52 -3.76
C LEU A 102 -8.53 5.14 -4.76
N ARG A 103 -8.59 5.86 -5.88
CA ARG A 103 -9.52 5.61 -6.97
C ARG A 103 -8.78 5.11 -8.20
N ALA A 104 -9.24 3.99 -8.75
CA ALA A 104 -8.77 3.48 -10.03
C ALA A 104 -9.33 4.32 -11.17
N MET A 105 -8.44 4.79 -12.05
CA MET A 105 -8.73 5.54 -13.27
C MET A 105 -8.40 4.65 -14.46
N PRO A 106 -9.38 4.29 -15.32
CA PRO A 106 -9.11 3.49 -16.50
C PRO A 106 -8.03 4.14 -17.36
N ARG A 107 -7.05 3.33 -17.79
CA ARG A 107 -6.04 3.72 -18.75
C ARG A 107 -6.42 3.16 -20.12
N VAL A 108 -6.51 4.03 -21.11
CA VAL A 108 -6.73 3.67 -22.52
C VAL A 108 -5.45 3.83 -23.31
N ASP A 109 -5.24 2.96 -24.29
CA ASP A 109 -4.15 3.09 -25.26
C ASP A 109 -4.56 4.02 -26.43
N SER A 110 -3.68 4.18 -27.41
CA SER A 110 -3.91 5.01 -28.60
C SER A 110 -5.05 4.50 -29.49
N GLU A 111 -5.46 3.24 -29.33
CA GLU A 111 -6.57 2.61 -30.06
C GLU A 111 -7.91 2.78 -29.30
N GLY A 112 -7.88 3.43 -28.13
CA GLY A 112 -9.04 3.61 -27.26
C GLY A 112 -9.39 2.37 -26.43
N VAL A 113 -8.52 1.35 -26.39
CA VAL A 113 -8.75 0.11 -25.66
C VAL A 113 -8.25 0.26 -24.22
N ILE A 114 -9.05 -0.19 -23.25
CA ILE A 114 -8.65 -0.21 -21.84
C ILE A 114 -7.48 -1.19 -21.68
N CYS A 115 -6.32 -0.68 -21.29
CA CYS A 115 -5.10 -1.45 -21.10
C CYS A 115 -4.67 -1.55 -19.63
N GLY A 116 -5.35 -0.87 -18.71
CA GLY A 116 -5.08 -1.00 -17.28
C GLY A 116 -5.76 0.08 -16.46
N ALA A 117 -5.23 0.35 -15.28
CA ALA A 117 -5.67 1.45 -14.43
C ALA A 117 -4.48 2.18 -13.82
N ASN A 118 -4.62 3.50 -13.67
CA ASN A 118 -3.78 4.32 -12.82
C ASN A 118 -4.53 4.61 -11.52
N PHE A 119 -3.83 4.79 -10.41
CA PHE A 119 -4.47 5.07 -9.13
C PHE A 119 -4.16 6.50 -8.69
N LYS A 120 -5.19 7.20 -8.20
CA LYS A 120 -5.06 8.55 -7.66
C LYS A 120 -5.74 8.64 -6.31
N VAL A 121 -5.19 9.46 -5.42
CA VAL A 121 -5.84 9.77 -4.14
C VAL A 121 -7.09 10.61 -4.41
N ASP A 122 -8.22 10.17 -3.85
CA ASP A 122 -9.45 10.95 -3.79
C ASP A 122 -9.46 11.77 -2.50
N LEU A 123 -9.11 13.05 -2.63
CA LEU A 123 -9.01 14.00 -1.52
C LEU A 123 -10.38 14.32 -0.89
N TYR A 124 -11.49 13.97 -1.53
CA TYR A 124 -12.83 14.26 -1.04
C TYR A 124 -13.47 13.06 -0.33
N SER A 125 -12.93 11.85 -0.55
CA SER A 125 -13.46 10.61 0.02
C SER A 125 -12.54 10.06 1.11
N ARG A 126 -13.00 10.11 2.36
CA ARG A 126 -12.28 9.47 3.47
C ARG A 126 -12.50 7.96 3.50
N VAL A 127 -11.48 7.22 3.92
CA VAL A 127 -11.65 5.81 4.31
C VAL A 127 -12.51 5.81 5.58
N ASN A 128 -13.61 5.05 5.60
CA ASN A 128 -14.45 4.91 6.80
C ASN A 128 -13.60 4.28 7.90
N SER A 129 -13.00 5.10 8.74
CA SER A 129 -12.25 4.67 9.90
C SER A 129 -13.23 4.58 11.06
N ILE A 130 -13.28 3.41 11.69
CA ILE A 130 -13.83 3.24 13.04
C ILE A 130 -13.24 4.36 13.92
N PRO A 131 -14.02 5.03 14.79
CA PRO A 131 -13.47 6.06 15.66
C PRO A 131 -12.33 5.45 16.46
N ARG A 132 -11.11 5.97 16.27
CA ARG A 132 -9.99 5.57 17.13
C ARG A 132 -10.34 6.04 18.53
N VAL A 133 -10.69 5.09 19.39
CA VAL A 133 -10.62 5.31 20.83
C VAL A 133 -9.15 5.57 21.13
N GLY A 134 -8.83 6.81 21.48
CA GLY A 134 -7.50 7.16 21.95
C GLY A 134 -7.18 6.38 23.22
N SER A 135 -5.90 6.29 23.55
CA SER A 135 -5.39 5.76 24.82
C SER A 135 -5.88 6.50 26.07
N GLU A 136 -6.76 7.49 25.92
CA GLU A 136 -7.35 8.27 27.01
C GLU A 136 -8.74 7.79 27.43
N THR A 137 -9.13 6.57 27.05
CA THR A 137 -10.41 6.00 27.55
C THR A 137 -10.24 5.60 29.00
N ASN A 138 -10.70 6.48 29.89
CA ASN A 138 -10.73 6.33 31.34
C ASN A 138 -11.53 5.07 31.73
N TRP A 139 -10.90 4.09 32.38
CA TRP A 139 -11.49 2.82 32.83
C TRP A 139 -12.34 2.96 34.11
N VAL A 140 -13.16 4.00 34.22
CA VAL A 140 -14.15 4.14 35.30
C VAL A 140 -15.50 4.50 34.70
N ASP A 141 -16.21 3.47 34.25
CA ASP A 141 -17.57 3.20 34.69
C ASP A 141 -18.17 2.03 33.90
N TRP A 142 -18.22 0.86 34.53
CA TRP A 142 -19.43 0.06 34.47
C TRP A 142 -19.65 -0.65 35.80
N ALA A 143 -20.41 0.04 36.65
CA ALA A 143 -21.43 -0.49 37.54
C ALA A 143 -21.10 -1.79 38.32
N SER A 144 -20.93 -1.60 39.62
CA SER A 144 -21.78 -2.26 40.62
C SER A 144 -22.90 -3.11 40.03
N HIS A 145 -22.88 -4.41 40.32
CA HIS A 145 -24.00 -5.26 40.73
C HIS A 145 -23.49 -6.70 40.78
N GLN A 146 -23.15 -7.18 41.98
CA GLN A 146 -23.52 -8.51 42.52
C GLN A 146 -22.67 -8.84 43.74
N SER A 147 -23.27 -8.67 44.92
CA SER A 147 -23.44 -9.72 45.94
C SER A 147 -24.44 -9.21 46.97
#